data_AF-A0A960PAI2-F1
#
_entry.id   AF-A0A960PAI2-F1
#
_cell.length_a   1.000
_cell.length_b   1.000
_cell.length_c   1.000
_cell.angle_alpha   90.00
_cell.angle_beta   90.00
_cell.angle_gamma   90.00
#
_symmetry.space_group_name_H-M   'P 1'
#
loop_
_entity.id
_entity.type
_entity.pdbx_description
1 polymer ?
#
loop_
_entity_poly.entity_id
_entity_poly.type
_entity_poly.pdbx_seq_one_letter_code
_entity_poly.pdbx_strand_id
1 'polypeptide(L)'
;MFVIFAAAFAMLLAFAGLSLDGGYIYYERQRAQAAADAGAYAGALELRRGSSAWITPSAKEDAKLNGFDDADADVTVTVNNPPANGPRTGDANFVEVIVESIAPTTLLRIVGPTASRVTARAVAGIQPDYGGPCILALNTTASGAITVSGTATLNAPTCDVITRSLDNQAITANGGGCITASTIGFATGTGTTGGYVANG
;
A
#
# COMPACT_ATOMS: atom_id res chain seq x y z
N MET A 1 -37.60 -5.60 45.63
CA MET A 1 -36.97 -4.32 45.23
C MET A 1 -35.48 -4.49 44.92
N PHE A 2 -34.69 -5.16 45.78
CA PHE A 2 -33.25 -5.39 45.53
C PHE A 2 -32.92 -6.16 44.23
N VAL A 3 -33.75 -7.13 43.84
CA VAL A 3 -33.52 -7.95 42.64
C VAL A 3 -33.58 -7.11 41.35
N ILE A 4 -34.53 -6.18 41.25
CA ILE A 4 -34.66 -5.31 40.06
C ILE A 4 -33.49 -4.33 39.99
N PHE A 5 -33.05 -3.78 41.14
CA PHE A 5 -31.89 -2.91 41.21
C PHE A 5 -30.60 -3.64 40.79
N ALA A 6 -30.38 -4.86 41.29
CA ALA A 6 -29.23 -5.68 40.91
C ALA A 6 -29.24 -6.03 39.41
N ALA A 7 -30.41 -6.37 38.85
CA ALA A 7 -30.55 -6.66 37.42
C ALA A 7 -30.27 -5.42 36.55
N ALA A 8 -30.80 -4.26 36.92
CA ALA A 8 -30.57 -3.00 36.20
C ALA A 8 -29.09 -2.58 36.25
N PHE A 9 -28.44 -2.74 37.42
CA PHE A 9 -27.03 -2.43 37.58
C PHE A 9 -26.13 -3.36 36.74
N ALA A 10 -26.43 -4.67 36.74
CA ALA A 10 -25.71 -5.64 35.89
C ALA A 10 -25.85 -5.31 34.40
N MET A 11 -27.04 -4.87 33.96
CA MET A 11 -27.26 -4.45 32.57
C MET A 11 -26.45 -3.20 32.21
N LEU A 12 -26.39 -2.19 33.07
CA LEU A 12 -25.57 -1.00 32.85
C LEU A 12 -24.08 -1.33 32.76
N LEU A 13 -23.58 -2.22 33.63
CA LEU A 13 -22.20 -2.70 33.57
C LEU A 13 -21.90 -3.46 32.28
N ALA A 14 -22.84 -4.25 31.77
CA ALA A 14 -22.68 -4.95 30.50
C ALA A 14 -22.53 -3.98 29.31
N PHE A 15 -23.36 -2.92 29.24
CA PHE A 15 -23.25 -1.90 28.20
C PHE A 15 -21.97 -1.06 28.33
N ALA A 16 -21.56 -0.72 29.56
CA ALA A 16 -20.30 -0.04 29.81
C ALA A 16 -19.10 -0.91 29.38
N GLY A 17 -19.12 -2.19 29.72
CA GLY A 17 -18.08 -3.14 29.32
C GLY A 17 -18.00 -3.32 27.80
N LEU A 18 -19.15 -3.43 27.14
CA LEU A 18 -19.20 -3.49 25.68
C LEU A 18 -18.61 -2.23 25.03
N SER A 19 -18.87 -1.05 25.59
CA SER A 19 -18.40 0.22 25.03
C SER A 19 -16.88 0.38 25.20
N LEU A 20 -16.35 0.03 26.37
CA LEU A 20 -14.91 0.15 26.68
C LEU A 20 -14.08 -0.93 25.99
N ASP A 21 -14.44 -2.20 26.17
CA ASP A 21 -13.70 -3.31 25.57
C ASP A 21 -13.91 -3.36 24.06
N GLY A 22 -15.09 -2.99 23.56
CA GLY A 22 -15.34 -2.86 22.12
C GLY A 22 -14.48 -1.76 21.49
N GLY A 23 -14.35 -0.62 22.17
CA GLY A 23 -13.44 0.45 21.77
C GLY A 23 -11.98 0.01 21.77
N TYR A 24 -11.56 -0.72 22.80
CA TYR A 24 -10.21 -1.27 22.91
C TYR A 24 -9.89 -2.29 21.80
N ILE A 25 -10.79 -3.24 21.53
CA ILE A 25 -10.63 -4.23 20.45
C ILE A 25 -10.53 -3.53 19.09
N TYR A 26 -11.36 -2.50 18.86
CA TYR A 26 -11.30 -1.74 17.61
C TYR A 26 -9.97 -0.99 17.46
N TYR A 27 -9.48 -0.39 18.55
CA TYR A 27 -8.18 0.27 18.58
C TYR A 27 -7.03 -0.71 18.28
N GLU A 28 -7.02 -1.88 18.91
CA GLU A 28 -6.05 -2.94 18.64
C GLU A 28 -6.11 -3.42 17.19
N ARG A 29 -7.31 -3.53 16.60
CA ARG A 29 -7.47 -3.86 15.17
C ARG A 29 -6.85 -2.81 14.25
N GLN A 30 -7.02 -1.53 14.57
CA GLN A 30 -6.42 -0.46 13.76
C GLN A 30 -4.89 -0.50 13.84
N ARG A 31 -4.32 -0.79 15.02
CA ARG A 31 -2.87 -0.97 15.20
C ARG A 31 -2.36 -2.20 14.44
N ALA A 32 -3.05 -3.32 14.53
CA ALA A 32 -2.69 -4.55 13.82
C ALA A 32 -2.72 -4.34 12.30
N GLN A 33 -3.68 -3.56 11.78
CA GLN A 33 -3.73 -3.21 10.36
C GLN A 33 -2.53 -2.34 9.95
N ALA A 34 -2.17 -1.33 10.74
CA ALA A 34 -0.99 -0.52 10.45
C ALA A 34 0.30 -1.35 10.45
N ALA A 35 0.43 -2.30 11.38
CA ALA A 35 1.55 -3.24 11.42
C ALA A 35 1.58 -4.17 10.20
N ALA A 36 0.42 -4.71 9.80
CA ALA A 36 0.30 -5.53 8.61
C ALA A 36 0.68 -4.75 7.34
N ASP A 37 0.18 -3.52 7.20
CA ASP A 37 0.47 -2.65 6.04
C ASP A 37 1.98 -2.32 5.96
N ALA A 38 2.62 -2.00 7.10
CA ALA A 38 4.06 -1.78 7.18
C ALA A 38 4.86 -3.03 6.81
N GLY A 39 4.52 -4.19 7.40
CA GLY A 39 5.18 -5.45 7.09
C GLY A 39 5.04 -5.86 5.63
N ALA A 40 3.84 -5.69 5.04
CA ALA A 40 3.62 -5.98 3.62
C ALA A 40 4.47 -5.06 2.74
N TYR A 41 4.55 -3.77 3.07
CA TYR A 41 5.37 -2.81 2.35
C TYR A 41 6.87 -3.14 2.43
N ALA A 42 7.40 -3.48 3.60
CA ALA A 42 8.78 -3.94 3.75
C ALA A 42 9.07 -5.21 2.95
N GLY A 43 8.17 -6.19 3.00
CA GLY A 43 8.28 -7.39 2.17
C GLY A 43 8.32 -7.07 0.68
N ALA A 44 7.47 -6.13 0.23
CA ALA A 44 7.46 -5.66 -1.16
C ALA A 44 8.74 -4.91 -1.55
N LEU A 45 9.38 -4.17 -0.64
CA LEU A 45 10.68 -3.55 -0.91
C LEU A 45 11.79 -4.59 -1.10
N GLU A 46 11.79 -5.67 -0.32
CA GLU A 46 12.74 -6.77 -0.51
C GLU A 46 12.47 -7.56 -1.79
N LEU A 47 11.20 -7.70 -2.19
CA LEU A 47 10.84 -8.18 -3.53
C LEU A 47 11.44 -7.28 -4.63
N ARG A 48 11.35 -5.95 -4.51
CA ARG A 48 11.96 -5.02 -5.48
C ARG A 48 13.48 -5.16 -5.54
N ARG A 49 14.13 -5.49 -4.42
CA ARG A 49 15.58 -5.74 -4.36
C ARG A 49 15.99 -7.09 -4.92
N GLY A 50 15.04 -7.98 -5.22
CA GLY A 50 15.30 -9.36 -5.66
C GLY A 50 15.78 -10.27 -4.53
N SER A 51 15.53 -9.91 -3.27
CA SER A 51 16.09 -10.56 -2.09
C SER A 51 15.05 -11.43 -1.39
N SER A 52 14.70 -12.58 -1.99
CA SER A 52 13.60 -13.43 -1.49
C SER A 52 13.79 -13.95 -0.08
N ALA A 53 15.05 -14.18 0.34
CA ALA A 53 15.39 -14.60 1.70
C ALA A 53 15.04 -13.55 2.78
N TRP A 54 14.93 -12.27 2.39
CA TRP A 54 14.72 -11.17 3.32
C TRP A 54 13.27 -10.69 3.40
N ILE A 55 12.37 -11.19 2.54
CA ILE A 55 10.95 -10.81 2.53
C ILE A 55 10.30 -11.06 3.89
N THR A 56 10.36 -12.30 4.40
CA THR A 56 9.77 -12.69 5.67
C THR A 56 10.41 -12.00 6.88
N PRO A 57 11.75 -11.99 7.05
CA PRO A 57 12.35 -11.33 8.22
C PRO A 57 12.12 -9.81 8.22
N SER A 58 12.20 -9.12 7.07
CA SER A 58 11.93 -7.68 7.02
C SER A 58 10.47 -7.35 7.31
N ALA A 59 9.52 -8.14 6.77
CA ALA A 59 8.11 -7.97 7.07
C ALA A 59 7.77 -8.17 8.56
N LYS A 60 8.41 -9.15 9.21
CA LYS A 60 8.25 -9.39 10.65
C LYS A 60 8.88 -8.29 11.50
N GLU A 61 10.06 -7.79 11.11
CA GLU A 61 10.72 -6.69 11.81
C GLU A 61 9.89 -5.40 11.77
N ASP A 62 9.31 -5.06 10.62
CA ASP A 62 8.43 -3.90 10.50
C ASP A 62 7.13 -4.07 11.30
N ALA A 63 6.56 -5.28 11.36
CA ALA A 63 5.42 -5.57 12.23
C ALA A 63 5.80 -5.41 13.73
N LYS A 64 6.99 -5.87 14.11
CA LYS A 64 7.54 -5.72 15.46
C LYS A 64 7.76 -4.25 15.84
N LEU A 65 8.28 -3.42 14.94
CA LEU A 65 8.43 -1.97 15.15
C LEU A 65 7.08 -1.28 15.38
N ASN A 66 5.98 -1.85 14.87
CA ASN A 66 4.61 -1.39 15.13
C ASN A 66 3.96 -2.03 16.39
N GLY A 67 4.74 -2.77 17.17
CA GLY A 67 4.34 -3.38 18.45
C GLY A 67 3.71 -4.76 18.33
N PHE A 68 3.90 -5.46 17.22
CA PHE A 68 3.43 -6.83 17.00
C PHE A 68 4.63 -7.75 16.76
N ASP A 69 5.24 -8.22 17.85
CA ASP A 69 6.36 -9.15 17.80
C ASP A 69 5.84 -10.60 17.73
N ASP A 70 6.23 -11.35 16.71
CA ASP A 70 5.89 -12.76 16.54
C ASP A 70 6.52 -13.66 17.63
N ALA A 71 7.46 -13.12 18.42
CA ALA A 71 8.00 -13.78 19.60
C ALA A 71 7.04 -13.74 20.82
N ASP A 72 6.04 -12.86 20.82
CA ASP A 72 5.05 -12.77 21.89
C ASP A 72 4.00 -13.88 21.78
N ALA A 73 3.62 -14.49 22.90
CA ALA A 73 2.69 -15.63 22.89
C ALA A 73 1.27 -15.30 22.37
N ASP A 74 0.89 -14.02 22.45
CA ASP A 74 -0.44 -13.52 22.09
C ASP A 74 -0.47 -12.88 20.70
N VAL A 75 0.65 -12.89 19.96
CA VAL A 75 0.78 -12.29 18.62
C VAL A 75 1.28 -13.34 17.63
N THR A 76 0.76 -13.31 16.41
CA THR A 76 1.25 -14.14 15.32
C THR A 76 1.31 -13.32 14.04
N VAL A 77 2.49 -13.24 13.43
CA VAL A 77 2.73 -12.53 12.17
C VAL A 77 3.04 -13.55 11.08
N THR A 78 2.07 -13.80 10.21
CA THR A 78 2.23 -14.69 9.06
C THR A 78 2.54 -13.88 7.81
N VAL A 79 3.62 -14.23 7.12
CA VAL A 79 4.05 -13.59 5.87
C VAL A 79 3.98 -14.61 4.74
N ASN A 80 3.21 -14.31 3.69
CA ASN A 80 3.05 -15.15 2.52
C ASN A 80 3.54 -14.42 1.26
N ASN A 81 4.42 -15.05 0.50
CA ASN A 81 4.80 -14.64 -0.85
C ASN A 81 4.87 -15.91 -1.72
N PRO A 82 3.93 -16.14 -2.65
CA PRO A 82 2.81 -15.26 -3.04
C PRO A 82 1.67 -15.19 -2.01
N PRO A 83 0.72 -14.24 -2.13
CA PRO A 83 -0.46 -14.15 -1.27
C PRO A 83 -1.31 -15.43 -1.32
N ALA A 84 -1.83 -15.86 -0.17
CA ALA A 84 -2.62 -17.09 -0.06
C ALA A 84 -4.11 -16.87 -0.42
N ASN A 85 -4.63 -15.66 -0.24
CA ASN A 85 -6.04 -15.34 -0.46
C ASN A 85 -6.23 -13.98 -1.16
N GLY A 86 -7.45 -13.71 -1.66
CA GLY A 86 -7.85 -12.41 -2.21
C GLY A 86 -7.43 -12.13 -3.67
N PRO A 87 -7.54 -10.87 -4.13
CA PRO A 87 -7.42 -10.52 -5.56
C PRO A 87 -6.05 -10.77 -6.20
N ARG A 88 -5.00 -10.92 -5.39
CA ARG A 88 -3.60 -11.11 -5.82
C ARG A 88 -3.05 -12.50 -5.44
N THR A 89 -3.95 -13.47 -5.24
CA THR A 89 -3.57 -14.85 -4.88
C THR A 89 -2.65 -15.46 -5.94
N GLY A 90 -1.55 -16.07 -5.51
CA GLY A 90 -0.62 -16.77 -6.40
C GLY A 90 0.33 -15.85 -7.20
N ASP A 91 0.24 -14.53 -7.06
CA ASP A 91 1.14 -13.58 -7.72
C ASP A 91 2.42 -13.39 -6.89
N ALA A 92 3.56 -13.87 -7.42
CA ALA A 92 4.86 -13.78 -6.75
C ALA A 92 5.38 -12.34 -6.57
N ASN A 93 4.79 -11.37 -7.27
CA ASN A 93 5.13 -9.96 -7.13
C ASN A 93 4.47 -9.31 -5.91
N PHE A 94 3.65 -10.03 -5.16
CA PHE A 94 2.95 -9.52 -3.99
C PHE A 94 3.34 -10.27 -2.71
N VAL A 95 3.42 -9.55 -1.61
CA VAL A 95 3.59 -10.06 -0.26
C VAL A 95 2.31 -9.79 0.51
N GLU A 96 1.81 -10.81 1.18
CA GLU A 96 0.71 -10.73 2.12
C GLU A 96 1.26 -10.85 3.54
N VAL A 97 0.81 -9.97 4.42
CA VAL A 97 1.09 -10.03 5.85
C VAL A 97 -0.23 -10.09 6.60
N ILE A 98 -0.34 -11.07 7.49
CA ILE A 98 -1.48 -11.28 8.38
C ILE A 98 -0.96 -11.16 9.79
N VAL A 99 -1.49 -10.20 10.53
CA VAL A 99 -1.19 -9.98 11.95
C VAL A 99 -2.41 -10.44 12.75
N GLU A 100 -2.18 -11.40 13.64
CA GLU A 100 -3.16 -11.86 14.62
C GLU A 100 -2.69 -11.47 16.02
N SER A 101 -3.60 -10.94 16.83
CA SER A 101 -3.33 -10.68 18.25
C SER A 101 -4.52 -11.06 19.14
N ILE A 102 -4.23 -11.45 20.37
CA ILE A 102 -5.25 -11.75 21.39
C ILE A 102 -5.41 -10.52 22.30
N ALA A 103 -6.53 -9.82 22.15
CA ALA A 103 -6.87 -8.66 22.99
C ALA A 103 -7.70 -9.12 24.21
N PRO A 104 -7.21 -8.99 25.45
CA PRO A 104 -7.97 -9.33 26.64
C PRO A 104 -9.13 -8.36 26.85
N THR A 105 -10.26 -8.86 27.33
CA THR A 105 -11.42 -8.04 27.70
C THR A 105 -11.47 -7.80 29.20
N THR A 106 -11.66 -6.56 29.62
CA THR A 106 -11.57 -6.16 31.04
C THR A 106 -12.92 -6.25 31.75
N LEU A 107 -13.96 -5.62 31.20
CA LEU A 107 -15.27 -5.48 31.81
C LEU A 107 -16.29 -6.49 31.28
N LEU A 108 -16.20 -6.84 29.99
CA LEU A 108 -16.95 -7.94 29.37
C LEU A 108 -16.65 -9.28 30.03
N ARG A 109 -15.53 -9.41 30.76
CA ARG A 109 -15.23 -10.60 31.56
C ARG A 109 -16.32 -10.94 32.59
N ILE A 110 -17.07 -9.93 33.05
CA ILE A 110 -18.21 -10.12 33.96
C ILE A 110 -19.38 -10.83 33.25
N VAL A 111 -19.49 -10.69 31.93
CA VAL A 111 -20.61 -11.17 31.11
C VAL A 111 -20.24 -12.44 30.32
N GLY A 112 -18.95 -12.76 30.18
CA GLY A 112 -18.49 -14.04 29.62
C GLY A 112 -17.20 -13.97 28.79
N PRO A 113 -17.07 -13.07 27.80
CA PRO A 113 -15.87 -12.98 26.97
C PRO A 113 -14.65 -12.59 27.82
N THR A 114 -13.58 -13.38 27.76
CA THR A 114 -12.32 -13.09 28.48
C THR A 114 -11.21 -12.56 27.58
N ALA A 115 -11.31 -12.81 26.27
CA ALA A 115 -10.43 -12.27 25.25
C ALA A 115 -11.12 -12.33 23.88
N SER A 116 -10.69 -11.47 22.96
CA SER A 116 -11.09 -11.48 21.56
C SER A 116 -9.86 -11.58 20.67
N ARG A 117 -9.93 -12.43 19.65
CA ARG A 117 -8.90 -12.47 18.61
C ARG A 117 -9.14 -11.32 17.64
N VAL A 118 -8.09 -10.59 17.33
CA VAL A 118 -8.04 -9.54 16.33
C VAL A 118 -7.16 -10.03 15.19
N THR A 119 -7.67 -9.96 13.97
CA THR A 119 -6.92 -10.32 12.76
C THR A 119 -6.95 -9.15 11.80
N ALA A 120 -5.79 -8.80 11.27
CA ALA A 120 -5.60 -7.76 10.27
C ALA A 120 -4.76 -8.31 9.11
N ARG A 121 -5.02 -7.81 7.90
CA ARG A 121 -4.41 -8.34 6.68
C ARG A 121 -4.07 -7.20 5.73
N ALA A 122 -2.85 -7.25 5.20
CA ALA A 122 -2.36 -6.34 4.19
C ALA A 122 -1.71 -7.10 3.05
N VAL A 123 -1.76 -6.52 1.85
CA VAL A 123 -1.05 -7.03 0.68
C VAL A 123 -0.40 -5.86 -0.02
N ALA A 124 0.90 -5.94 -0.23
CA ALA A 124 1.65 -4.98 -1.03
C ALA A 124 2.42 -5.75 -2.09
N GLY A 125 2.72 -5.11 -3.21
CA GLY A 125 3.47 -5.76 -4.25
C GLY A 125 4.18 -4.78 -5.13
N ILE A 126 4.99 -5.34 -6.02
CA ILE A 126 5.72 -4.62 -7.01
C ILE A 126 4.87 -4.64 -8.26
N GLN A 127 4.35 -3.48 -8.66
CA GLN A 127 3.89 -3.35 -10.03
C GLN A 127 5.16 -3.34 -10.89
N PRO A 128 5.22 -4.04 -12.04
CA PRO A 128 6.31 -3.84 -12.97
C PRO A 128 6.46 -2.34 -13.17
N ASP A 129 7.66 -1.84 -12.90
CA ASP A 129 8.02 -0.46 -13.19
C ASP A 129 7.70 -0.29 -14.70
N TYR A 130 6.61 0.41 -15.03
CA TYR A 130 6.60 1.16 -16.28
C TYR A 130 7.83 2.05 -16.12
N GLY A 131 8.93 1.71 -16.80
CA GLY A 131 10.26 2.14 -16.42
C GLY A 131 10.21 3.62 -16.12
N GLY A 132 10.54 3.99 -14.87
CA GLY A 132 10.51 5.39 -14.45
C GLY A 132 11.20 6.28 -15.49
N PRO A 133 10.90 7.59 -15.54
CA PRO A 133 11.09 8.38 -16.74
C PRO A 133 12.49 8.21 -17.32
N CYS A 134 12.60 7.51 -18.45
CA CYS A 134 13.87 7.34 -19.13
C CYS A 134 14.32 8.66 -19.77
N ILE A 135 13.35 9.53 -20.05
CA ILE A 135 13.59 10.90 -20.49
C ILE A 135 12.80 11.82 -19.58
N LEU A 136 13.52 12.64 -18.82
CA LEU A 136 12.94 13.62 -17.91
C LEU A 136 13.45 15.02 -18.26
N ALA A 137 12.58 15.86 -18.77
CA ALA A 137 12.85 17.29 -18.91
C ALA A 137 12.39 18.03 -17.65
N LEU A 138 13.33 18.60 -16.90
CA LEU A 138 13.06 19.24 -15.60
C LEU A 138 12.68 20.72 -15.69
N ASN A 139 12.83 21.36 -16.85
CA ASN A 139 12.54 22.77 -17.01
C ASN A 139 11.03 23.03 -16.92
N THR A 140 10.62 23.93 -16.01
CA THR A 140 9.22 24.18 -15.66
C THR A 140 8.51 25.17 -16.58
N THR A 141 9.24 25.91 -17.44
CA THR A 141 8.69 26.96 -18.29
C THR A 141 9.09 26.86 -19.76
N ALA A 142 9.96 25.91 -20.12
CA ALA A 142 10.43 25.76 -21.49
C ALA A 142 9.32 25.27 -22.43
N SER A 143 9.07 26.03 -23.50
CA SER A 143 8.37 25.54 -24.68
C SER A 143 9.30 24.61 -25.46
N GLY A 144 8.82 23.42 -25.82
CA GLY A 144 9.62 22.37 -26.47
C GLY A 144 10.67 21.75 -25.54
N ALA A 145 10.38 21.62 -24.25
CA ALA A 145 11.29 21.02 -23.26
C ALA A 145 11.80 19.63 -23.70
N ILE A 146 10.97 18.89 -24.44
CA ILE A 146 11.38 17.74 -25.25
C ILE A 146 10.97 18.03 -26.69
N THR A 147 11.95 18.13 -27.59
CA THR A 147 11.69 18.38 -29.02
C THR A 147 12.28 17.28 -29.89
N VAL A 148 11.44 16.68 -30.73
CA VAL A 148 11.82 15.75 -31.80
C VAL A 148 11.49 16.43 -33.12
N SER A 149 12.48 16.57 -34.00
CA SER A 149 12.34 17.29 -35.26
C SER A 149 12.83 16.48 -36.46
N GLY A 150 12.34 16.84 -37.65
CA GLY A 150 12.65 16.10 -38.88
C GLY A 150 12.03 14.72 -38.84
N THR A 151 12.79 13.70 -39.24
CA THR A 151 12.33 12.30 -39.31
C THR A 151 12.80 11.44 -38.12
N ALA A 152 13.30 12.07 -37.05
CA ALA A 152 13.81 11.35 -35.89
C ALA A 152 12.68 10.64 -35.13
N THR A 153 12.95 9.41 -34.67
CA THR A 153 12.00 8.65 -33.86
C THR A 153 12.60 8.38 -32.48
N LEU A 154 11.87 8.76 -31.45
CA LEU A 154 12.20 8.49 -30.06
C LEU A 154 11.48 7.20 -29.64
N ASN A 155 12.23 6.12 -29.43
CA ASN A 155 11.67 4.80 -29.13
C ASN A 155 11.98 4.38 -27.69
N ALA A 156 10.97 4.50 -26.83
CA ALA A 156 11.00 4.28 -25.39
C ALA A 156 9.86 3.31 -24.96
N PRO A 157 9.72 2.12 -25.56
CA PRO A 157 8.50 1.31 -25.44
C PRO A 157 8.24 0.77 -24.03
N THR A 158 9.27 0.72 -23.17
CA THR A 158 9.19 0.19 -21.80
C THR A 158 9.42 1.26 -20.74
N CYS A 159 9.44 2.54 -21.10
CA CYS A 159 9.74 3.61 -20.17
C CYS A 159 8.94 4.88 -20.44
N ASP A 160 8.86 5.74 -19.43
CA ASP A 160 8.08 6.96 -19.49
C ASP A 160 8.89 8.14 -20.05
N VAL A 161 8.22 9.00 -20.80
CA VAL A 161 8.77 10.28 -21.27
C VAL A 161 8.01 11.39 -20.55
N ILE A 162 8.68 12.08 -19.62
CA ILE A 162 8.05 13.05 -18.73
C ILE A 162 8.71 14.42 -18.86
N THR A 163 7.89 15.47 -18.86
CA THR A 163 8.33 16.85 -18.75
C THR A 163 7.67 17.56 -17.57
N ARG A 164 8.43 18.39 -16.86
CA ARG A 164 7.90 19.28 -15.82
C ARG A 164 7.46 20.64 -16.35
N SER A 165 7.56 20.89 -17.65
CA SER A 165 7.14 22.17 -18.22
C SER A 165 5.64 22.35 -18.11
N LEU A 166 5.25 23.54 -17.66
CA LEU A 166 3.85 24.01 -17.59
C LEU A 166 3.38 24.64 -18.90
N ASP A 167 4.29 24.77 -19.89
CA ASP A 167 3.97 25.32 -21.19
C ASP A 167 3.06 24.37 -21.99
N ASN A 168 2.16 24.94 -22.79
CA ASN A 168 1.21 24.15 -23.58
C ASN A 168 1.89 23.39 -24.74
N GLN A 169 3.18 23.64 -25.01
CA GLN A 169 4.01 22.85 -25.91
C GLN A 169 5.21 22.24 -25.17
N ALA A 170 4.98 21.66 -24.00
CA ALA A 170 6.02 21.01 -23.20
C ALA A 170 6.79 19.91 -23.96
N ILE A 171 6.11 19.19 -24.86
CA ILE A 171 6.67 18.18 -25.78
C ILE A 171 6.24 18.51 -27.21
N THR A 172 7.21 18.53 -28.12
CA THR A 172 6.98 18.90 -29.52
C THR A 172 7.60 17.86 -30.47
N ALA A 173 6.81 17.29 -31.35
CA ALA A 173 7.22 16.35 -32.40
C ALA A 173 6.85 16.89 -33.79
N ASN A 174 7.82 17.47 -34.50
CA ASN A 174 7.59 18.19 -35.76
C ASN A 174 8.34 17.54 -36.93
N GLY A 175 7.87 17.78 -38.16
CA GLY A 175 8.58 17.40 -39.39
C GLY A 175 8.54 15.91 -39.77
N GLY A 176 7.65 15.14 -39.14
CA GLY A 176 7.58 13.67 -39.27
C GLY A 176 8.16 12.89 -38.08
N GLY A 177 8.66 13.61 -37.07
CA GLY A 177 9.19 13.00 -35.86
C GLY A 177 8.09 12.31 -35.05
N CYS A 178 8.44 11.20 -34.41
CA CYS A 178 7.49 10.41 -33.62
C CYS A 178 8.10 10.03 -32.27
N ILE A 179 7.29 10.10 -31.22
CA ILE A 179 7.65 9.63 -29.88
C ILE A 179 6.82 8.39 -29.57
N THR A 180 7.49 7.28 -29.32
CA THR A 180 6.88 6.01 -28.88
C THR A 180 7.29 5.77 -27.45
N ALA A 181 6.35 5.76 -26.51
CA ALA A 181 6.64 5.57 -25.08
C ALA A 181 5.63 4.65 -24.41
N SER A 182 5.96 4.14 -23.22
CA SER A 182 4.99 3.50 -22.35
C SER A 182 3.94 4.53 -21.93
N THR A 183 4.39 5.59 -21.26
CA THR A 183 3.55 6.73 -20.88
C THR A 183 4.22 8.03 -21.32
N ILE A 184 3.41 9.01 -21.73
CA ILE A 184 3.88 10.38 -21.99
C ILE A 184 3.22 11.29 -20.96
N GLY A 185 4.04 11.94 -20.13
CA GLY A 185 3.57 12.77 -19.01
C GLY A 185 4.05 14.22 -19.12
N PHE A 186 3.18 15.16 -18.75
CA PHE A 186 3.48 16.58 -18.69
C PHE A 186 2.77 17.23 -17.49
N ALA A 187 3.23 18.40 -17.05
CA ALA A 187 2.73 19.02 -15.83
C ALA A 187 1.30 19.57 -15.95
N THR A 188 0.81 19.92 -17.16
CA THR A 188 -0.52 20.52 -17.38
C THR A 188 -1.20 20.12 -18.71
N GLY A 189 -2.55 20.11 -18.68
CA GLY A 189 -3.50 19.32 -19.47
C GLY A 189 -3.52 19.29 -21.01
N THR A 190 -2.54 19.82 -21.73
CA THR A 190 -2.36 19.56 -23.18
C THR A 190 -0.90 19.82 -23.58
N GLY A 191 0.07 19.18 -22.94
CA GLY A 191 1.50 19.47 -23.10
C GLY A 191 2.18 18.89 -24.35
N THR A 192 1.44 18.44 -25.37
CA THR A 192 2.00 17.75 -26.55
C THR A 192 1.51 18.34 -27.87
N THR A 193 2.44 18.67 -28.78
CA THR A 193 2.16 19.03 -30.18
C THR A 193 2.88 18.05 -31.10
N GLY A 194 2.19 17.38 -32.03
CA GLY A 194 2.82 16.49 -33.02
C GLY A 194 2.42 15.01 -32.96
N GLY A 195 3.20 14.14 -33.59
CA GLY A 195 2.98 12.69 -33.62
C GLY A 195 3.53 11.98 -32.39
N TYR A 196 2.67 11.28 -31.66
CA TYR A 196 3.04 10.45 -30.52
C TYR A 196 2.19 9.19 -30.44
N VAL A 197 2.79 8.11 -29.94
CA VAL A 197 2.15 6.82 -29.66
C VAL A 197 2.50 6.44 -28.23
N ALA A 198 1.50 6.45 -27.34
CA ALA A 198 1.62 5.91 -25.99
C ALA A 198 0.97 4.52 -25.98
N ASN A 199 1.70 3.51 -25.53
CA ASN A 199 1.22 2.12 -25.42
C ASN A 199 0.70 1.79 -24.01
N GLY A 200 0.44 2.82 -23.19
CA GLY A 200 -0.02 2.71 -21.81
C GLY A 200 -1.43 2.17 -21.68
#